data_AF-A0A285EJ84-F1
#
_entry.id   AF-A0A285EJ84-F1
#
_cell.length_a   1.000
_cell.length_b   1.000
_cell.length_c   1.000
_cell.angle_alpha   90.00
_cell.angle_beta   90.00
_cell.angle_gamma   90.00
#
_symmetry.space_group_name_H-M   'P 1'
#
loop_
_entity.id
_entity.type
_entity.pdbx_description
1 polymer ?
#
loop_
_entity_poly.entity_id
_entity_poly.type
_entity_poly.pdbx_seq_one_letter_code
_entity_poly.pdbx_strand_id
1 'polypeptide(L)'
;MPIIDFPATDVRPRGRTKRRLLQLPIAATAVLGAVALTAAPASAAQTCKPVTGSNLCLSINQRADGNFDVHVGIDVHMPLDKAQEYVDDEGDPFTVWIRGEDGKHDENLFSVPMTPGTLVATPESGLSADFDTVVAGRDLDEDRGGRDEIFAQVQLIDTDNGEEDKGEGSPFISHQIFGNWPF
;
A
#
# COMPACT_ATOMS: atom_id res chain seq x y z
N MET A 1 -52.88 54.58 -11.54
CA MET A 1 -54.14 54.95 -10.86
C MET A 1 -54.37 53.95 -9.73
N PRO A 2 -54.96 54.39 -8.60
CA PRO A 2 -54.43 54.46 -7.22
C PRO A 2 -54.33 53.09 -6.50
N ILE A 3 -53.31 52.83 -5.65
CA ILE A 3 -53.21 53.10 -4.19
C ILE A 3 -54.49 52.77 -3.41
N ILE A 4 -54.45 51.67 -2.65
CA ILE A 4 -55.32 51.43 -1.49
C ILE A 4 -54.42 50.99 -0.33
N ASP A 5 -54.27 51.92 0.62
CA ASP A 5 -53.64 51.73 1.92
C ASP A 5 -54.51 50.90 2.86
N PHE A 6 -53.88 50.11 3.74
CA PHE A 6 -54.51 49.50 4.92
C PHE A 6 -54.04 50.23 6.18
N PRO A 7 -54.94 50.78 7.02
CA PRO A 7 -54.54 51.41 8.27
C PRO A 7 -54.80 50.54 9.51
N ALA A 8 -54.02 50.90 10.54
CA ALA A 8 -54.24 50.79 11.98
C ALA A 8 -54.11 49.40 12.63
N THR A 9 -52.94 49.08 13.19
CA THR A 9 -52.53 49.32 14.60
C THR A 9 -53.45 48.72 15.65
N ASP A 10 -52.96 47.68 16.33
CA ASP A 10 -53.32 47.41 17.72
C ASP A 10 -52.07 47.47 18.60
N VAL A 11 -52.18 48.23 19.69
CA VAL A 11 -51.14 48.58 20.65
C VAL A 11 -51.60 48.07 22.00
N ARG A 12 -50.80 47.23 22.68
CA ARG A 12 -50.98 46.90 24.10
C ARG A 12 -49.65 46.42 24.72
N PRO A 13 -49.47 46.47 26.05
CA PRO A 13 -48.65 47.50 26.66
C PRO A 13 -47.45 46.98 27.49
N ARG A 14 -46.64 47.97 27.90
CA ARG A 14 -45.53 47.95 28.86
C ARG A 14 -45.61 46.91 29.98
N GLY A 15 -44.56 46.10 30.08
CA GLY A 15 -44.10 45.47 31.31
C GLY A 15 -42.61 45.72 31.49
N ARG A 16 -42.25 46.77 32.25
CA ARG A 16 -40.86 47.11 32.58
C ARG A 16 -40.61 46.73 34.05
N THR A 17 -39.89 45.65 34.30
CA THR A 17 -39.29 45.40 35.60
C THR A 17 -37.80 45.10 35.44
N LYS A 18 -37.03 46.10 35.88
CA LYS A 18 -35.58 46.08 36.04
C LYS A 18 -35.17 44.86 36.86
N ARG A 19 -34.16 44.11 36.43
CA ARG A 19 -33.27 43.39 37.35
C ARG A 19 -31.88 43.21 36.74
N ARG A 20 -30.98 44.05 37.28
CA ARG A 20 -29.55 43.86 37.54
C ARG A 20 -28.68 43.24 36.44
N LEU A 21 -27.85 44.12 35.90
CA LEU A 21 -26.44 43.87 35.62
C LEU A 21 -25.83 42.91 36.65
N LEU A 22 -25.41 41.75 36.18
CA LEU A 22 -24.19 41.11 36.65
C LEU A 22 -23.32 40.88 35.42
N GLN A 23 -22.38 41.80 35.25
CA GLN A 23 -21.16 41.56 34.48
C GLN A 23 -20.43 40.41 35.18
N LEU A 24 -20.23 39.31 34.47
CA LEU A 24 -19.27 38.28 34.85
C LEU A 24 -18.22 38.17 33.74
N PRO A 25 -16.94 37.98 34.11
CA PRO A 25 -15.80 38.25 33.27
C PRO A 25 -15.60 37.19 32.19
N ILE A 26 -15.00 37.70 31.12
CA ILE A 26 -14.29 37.04 30.02
C ILE A 26 -13.71 35.68 30.42
N ALA A 27 -14.17 34.64 29.73
CA ALA A 27 -13.32 33.52 29.35
C ALA A 27 -13.38 33.45 27.82
N ALA A 28 -12.53 34.25 27.16
CA ALA A 28 -12.18 34.00 25.78
C ALA A 28 -11.43 32.68 25.75
N THR A 29 -12.14 31.58 25.54
CA THR A 29 -11.53 30.33 25.13
C THR A 29 -10.96 30.58 23.74
N ALA A 30 -9.69 30.97 23.70
CA ALA A 30 -8.84 30.75 22.55
C ALA A 30 -8.90 29.25 22.28
N VAL A 31 -9.76 28.83 21.35
CA VAL A 31 -9.61 27.53 20.69
C VAL A 31 -8.34 27.69 19.87
N LEU A 32 -7.21 27.41 20.51
CA LEU A 32 -5.98 27.09 19.80
C LEU A 32 -6.38 25.95 18.86
N GLY A 33 -6.42 26.27 17.57
CA GLY A 33 -6.61 25.30 16.52
C GLY A 33 -5.52 24.26 16.68
N ALA A 34 -5.88 23.14 17.30
CA ALA A 34 -5.17 21.91 17.06
C ALA A 34 -5.39 21.64 15.56
N VAL A 35 -4.43 22.07 14.75
CA VAL A 35 -4.19 21.42 13.47
C VAL A 35 -3.83 20.00 13.89
N ALA A 36 -4.84 19.14 13.99
CA ALA A 36 -4.62 17.73 13.93
C ALA A 36 -4.01 17.54 12.54
N LEU A 37 -2.69 17.54 12.48
CA LEU A 37 -1.98 16.80 11.46
C LEU A 37 -2.49 15.38 11.66
N THR A 38 -3.57 15.04 10.96
CA THR A 38 -3.88 13.67 10.65
C THR A 38 -2.67 13.23 9.86
N ALA A 39 -1.68 12.67 10.55
CA ALA A 39 -0.76 11.77 9.91
C ALA A 39 -1.68 10.73 9.29
N ALA A 40 -1.94 10.88 7.99
CA ALA A 40 -2.52 9.80 7.23
C ALA A 40 -1.68 8.57 7.60
N PRO A 41 -2.30 7.43 7.95
CA PRO A 41 -1.53 6.24 8.24
C PRO A 41 -0.55 6.08 7.09
N ALA A 42 0.74 6.00 7.39
CA ALA A 42 1.72 5.64 6.38
C ALA A 42 1.16 4.37 5.73
N SER A 43 0.83 4.44 4.44
CA SER A 43 0.24 3.32 3.72
C SER A 43 1.30 2.23 3.64
N ALA A 44 1.31 1.38 4.66
CA ALA A 44 2.15 0.21 4.80
C ALA A 44 1.22 -0.99 4.69
N ALA A 45 1.43 -1.81 3.67
CA ALA A 45 0.69 -3.03 3.45
C ALA A 45 1.67 -4.18 3.23
N GLN A 46 1.34 -5.36 3.77
CA GLN A 46 2.18 -6.54 3.66
C GLN A 46 1.33 -7.81 3.62
N THR A 47 1.75 -8.77 2.81
CA THR A 47 1.29 -10.15 2.84
C THR A 47 2.51 -11.08 2.95
N CYS A 48 2.37 -12.14 3.74
CA CYS A 48 3.38 -13.20 3.87
C CYS A 48 2.64 -14.50 4.09
N LYS A 49 2.69 -15.41 3.12
CA LYS A 49 1.99 -16.69 3.22
C LYS A 49 2.81 -17.82 2.57
N PRO A 50 2.68 -19.05 3.13
CA PRO A 50 3.10 -20.24 2.42
C PRO A 50 2.31 -20.35 1.12
N VAL A 51 3.02 -20.58 0.03
CA VAL A 51 2.49 -21.02 -1.26
C VAL A 51 3.07 -22.41 -1.54
N THR A 52 2.54 -23.13 -2.52
CA THR A 52 3.06 -24.47 -2.82
C THR A 52 4.56 -24.36 -3.17
N GLY A 53 5.40 -25.01 -2.36
CA GLY A 53 6.86 -25.04 -2.56
C GLY A 53 7.62 -23.80 -2.09
N SER A 54 7.00 -22.79 -1.49
CA SER A 54 7.73 -21.64 -0.94
C SER A 54 6.98 -20.84 0.14
N ASN A 55 7.67 -19.94 0.83
CA ASN A 55 7.03 -18.81 1.51
C ASN A 55 7.29 -17.55 0.69
N LEU A 56 6.23 -16.79 0.36
CA LEU A 56 6.35 -15.57 -0.42
C LEU A 56 5.73 -14.40 0.33
N CYS A 57 6.50 -13.32 0.42
CA CYS A 57 6.14 -12.06 1.06
C CYS A 57 6.15 -10.92 0.04
N LEU A 58 5.16 -10.04 0.10
CA LEU A 58 5.13 -8.75 -0.57
C LEU A 58 4.87 -7.67 0.49
N SER A 59 5.62 -6.58 0.47
CA SER A 59 5.36 -5.41 1.29
C SER A 59 5.55 -4.11 0.51
N ILE A 60 4.72 -3.12 0.83
CA ILE A 60 4.67 -1.83 0.15
C ILE A 60 4.51 -0.76 1.20
N ASN A 61 5.47 0.16 1.26
CA ASN A 61 5.56 1.17 2.30
C ASN A 61 5.71 2.55 1.67
N GLN A 62 4.80 3.47 2.01
CA GLN A 62 4.92 4.86 1.58
C GLN A 62 6.11 5.55 2.24
N ARG A 63 6.92 6.24 1.43
CA ARG A 63 8.04 7.07 1.85
C ARG A 63 7.62 8.52 2.09
N ALA A 64 8.47 9.27 2.78
CA ALA A 64 8.24 10.69 3.07
C ALA A 64 8.25 11.59 1.81
N ASP A 65 8.86 11.15 0.72
CA ASP A 65 8.91 11.87 -0.57
C ASP A 65 7.72 11.55 -1.49
N GLY A 66 6.76 10.72 -1.04
CA GLY A 66 5.59 10.32 -1.80
C GLY A 66 5.79 9.09 -2.68
N ASN A 67 7.02 8.56 -2.77
CA ASN A 67 7.30 7.28 -3.42
C ASN A 67 6.95 6.10 -2.51
N PHE A 68 7.05 4.88 -3.03
CA PHE A 68 6.78 3.65 -2.30
C PHE A 68 7.98 2.70 -2.37
N ASP A 69 8.41 2.22 -1.22
CA ASP A 69 9.34 1.11 -1.11
C ASP A 69 8.54 -0.19 -1.32
N VAL A 70 8.91 -0.95 -2.35
CA VAL A 70 8.32 -2.25 -2.66
C VAL A 70 9.37 -3.30 -2.38
N HIS A 71 9.03 -4.25 -1.52
CA HIS A 71 9.90 -5.34 -1.11
C HIS A 71 9.20 -6.68 -1.32
N VAL A 72 9.88 -7.61 -1.97
CA VAL A 72 9.48 -9.01 -2.12
C VAL A 72 10.53 -9.88 -1.46
N GLY A 73 10.10 -10.87 -0.67
CA GLY A 73 10.99 -11.86 -0.07
C GLY A 73 10.46 -13.25 -0.36
N ILE A 74 11.33 -14.18 -0.76
CA ILE A 74 10.95 -15.56 -1.08
C ILE A 74 11.88 -16.56 -0.40
N ASP A 75 11.29 -17.64 0.12
CA ASP A 75 11.97 -18.84 0.59
C ASP A 75 11.45 -20.06 -0.19
N VAL A 76 12.17 -20.51 -1.21
CA VAL A 76 11.81 -21.69 -2.01
C VAL A 76 12.29 -22.96 -1.32
N HIS A 77 11.34 -23.80 -0.89
CA HIS A 77 11.62 -25.04 -0.19
C HIS A 77 12.20 -26.08 -1.15
N MET A 78 13.53 -26.26 -1.09
CA MET A 78 14.25 -27.25 -1.88
C MET A 78 15.44 -27.83 -1.09
N PRO A 79 15.99 -28.98 -1.52
CA PRO A 79 17.22 -29.51 -0.93
C PRO A 79 18.38 -28.50 -0.99
N LEU A 80 19.21 -28.49 0.07
CA LEU A 80 20.33 -27.56 0.20
C LEU A 80 21.33 -27.65 -0.97
N ASP A 81 21.61 -28.86 -1.44
CA ASP A 81 22.52 -29.08 -2.57
C ASP A 81 21.98 -28.45 -3.86
N LYS A 82 20.68 -28.59 -4.13
CA LYS A 82 20.01 -27.91 -5.24
C LYS A 82 19.97 -26.39 -5.06
N ALA A 83 19.70 -25.91 -3.85
CA ALA A 83 19.73 -24.46 -3.58
C ALA A 83 21.14 -23.87 -3.76
N GLN A 84 22.18 -24.63 -3.40
CA GLN A 84 23.56 -24.20 -3.53
C GLN A 84 24.00 -24.12 -4.99
N GLU A 85 23.50 -24.99 -5.87
CA GLU A 85 23.70 -24.91 -7.33
C GLU A 85 23.30 -23.52 -7.86
N TYR A 86 22.08 -23.05 -7.55
CA TYR A 86 21.62 -21.71 -7.92
C TYR A 86 22.46 -20.56 -7.35
N VAL A 87 23.08 -20.73 -6.19
CA VAL A 87 23.95 -19.72 -5.56
C VAL A 87 25.34 -19.69 -6.19
N ASP A 88 25.84 -20.85 -6.61
CA ASP A 88 27.17 -21.01 -7.19
C ASP A 88 27.21 -20.61 -8.69
N ASP A 89 26.06 -20.66 -9.37
CA ASP A 89 25.91 -20.26 -10.75
C ASP A 89 26.00 -18.74 -10.97
N GLU A 90 26.50 -18.33 -12.14
CA GLU A 90 26.55 -16.91 -12.51
C GLU A 90 25.17 -16.45 -13.02
N GLY A 91 24.57 -15.49 -12.32
CA GLY A 91 23.36 -14.81 -12.77
C GLY A 91 22.32 -14.69 -11.67
N ASP A 92 21.19 -14.06 -12.02
CA ASP A 92 20.04 -13.96 -11.13
C ASP A 92 19.06 -15.09 -11.48
N PRO A 93 18.85 -16.09 -10.60
CA PRO A 93 17.96 -17.20 -10.89
C PRO A 93 16.47 -16.80 -10.77
N PHE A 94 16.19 -15.58 -10.35
CA PHE A 94 14.83 -15.10 -10.13
C PHE A 94 14.45 -13.98 -11.09
N THR A 95 13.24 -14.06 -11.63
CA THR A 95 12.55 -12.91 -12.22
C THR A 95 11.31 -12.57 -11.42
N VAL A 96 11.19 -11.30 -11.01
CA VAL A 96 10.08 -10.83 -10.17
C VAL A 96 9.31 -9.72 -10.86
N TRP A 97 8.00 -9.87 -10.88
CA TRP A 97 7.06 -8.88 -11.40
C TRP A 97 6.03 -8.51 -10.33
N ILE A 98 5.73 -7.22 -10.24
CA ILE A 98 4.52 -6.75 -9.58
C ILE A 98 3.43 -6.63 -10.64
N ARG A 99 2.28 -7.23 -10.34
CA ARG A 99 1.17 -7.35 -11.29
C ARG A 99 -0.13 -6.86 -10.66
N GLY A 100 -0.98 -6.36 -11.53
CA GLY A 100 -2.36 -5.99 -11.24
C GLY A 100 -3.31 -7.20 -11.32
N GLU A 101 -4.40 -7.14 -10.57
CA GLU A 101 -5.50 -8.13 -10.63
C GLU A 101 -6.78 -7.50 -11.21
N ASP A 102 -6.94 -7.59 -12.53
CA ASP A 102 -8.16 -7.22 -13.24
C ASP A 102 -9.10 -8.42 -13.49
N GLY A 103 -8.82 -9.56 -12.85
CA GLY A 103 -9.49 -10.84 -13.07
C GLY A 103 -8.87 -11.72 -14.17
N LYS A 104 -7.78 -11.31 -14.83
CA LYS A 104 -7.01 -12.13 -15.77
C LYS A 104 -5.53 -12.29 -15.41
N HIS A 105 -5.07 -11.69 -14.31
CA HIS A 105 -3.66 -11.68 -13.91
C HIS A 105 -2.71 -11.24 -15.05
N ASP A 106 -3.13 -10.39 -15.98
CA ASP A 106 -2.36 -10.11 -17.20
C ASP A 106 -1.60 -8.78 -17.18
N GLU A 107 -1.98 -7.82 -16.33
CA GLU A 107 -1.27 -6.54 -16.25
C GLU A 107 0.06 -6.64 -15.49
N ASN A 108 1.16 -6.44 -16.22
CA ASN A 108 2.48 -6.28 -15.64
C ASN A 108 2.75 -4.81 -15.37
N LEU A 109 2.85 -4.43 -14.10
CA LEU A 109 3.13 -3.05 -13.69
C LEU A 109 4.62 -2.74 -13.84
N PHE A 110 5.47 -3.53 -13.18
CA PHE A 110 6.93 -3.39 -13.26
C PHE A 110 7.65 -4.64 -12.74
N SER A 111 8.94 -4.75 -13.07
CA SER A 111 9.82 -5.79 -12.51
C SER A 111 10.60 -5.27 -11.30
N VAL A 112 10.88 -6.16 -10.34
CA VAL A 112 11.70 -5.84 -9.16
C VAL A 112 13.05 -6.54 -9.27
N PRO A 113 14.18 -5.80 -9.26
CA PRO A 113 15.50 -6.42 -9.29
C PRO A 113 15.80 -7.12 -7.97
N MET A 114 16.62 -8.18 -8.03
CA MET A 114 17.13 -8.83 -6.82
C MET A 114 18.07 -7.89 -6.07
N THR A 115 17.97 -7.89 -4.74
CA THR A 115 18.86 -7.11 -3.90
C THR A 115 20.25 -7.77 -3.87
N PRO A 116 21.34 -7.04 -4.16
CA PRO A 116 22.66 -7.65 -4.23
C PRO A 116 23.07 -8.33 -2.92
N GLY A 117 23.50 -9.59 -3.02
CA GLY A 117 24.01 -10.37 -1.88
C GLY A 117 22.94 -10.99 -0.97
N THR A 118 21.67 -10.99 -1.37
CA THR A 118 20.58 -11.63 -0.59
C THR A 118 20.28 -13.06 -1.03
N LEU A 119 20.76 -13.48 -2.22
CA LEU A 119 20.63 -14.85 -2.69
C LEU A 119 21.43 -15.79 -1.78
N VAL A 120 20.76 -16.69 -1.09
CA VAL A 120 21.39 -17.58 -0.12
C VAL A 120 20.72 -18.95 -0.10
N ALA A 121 21.53 -19.99 0.10
CA ALA A 121 21.06 -21.35 0.34
C ALA A 121 21.15 -21.69 1.83
N THR A 122 20.08 -22.19 2.43
CA THR A 122 20.08 -22.64 3.83
C THR A 122 19.40 -24.01 3.99
N PRO A 123 19.82 -24.82 4.98
CA PRO A 123 19.14 -26.08 5.29
C PRO A 123 17.66 -25.92 5.69
N GLU A 124 17.29 -24.76 6.26
CA GLU A 124 15.96 -24.51 6.81
C GLU A 124 14.96 -24.02 5.78
N SER A 125 15.38 -23.14 4.86
CA SER A 125 14.51 -22.50 3.86
C SER A 125 14.68 -23.06 2.45
N GLY A 126 15.81 -23.70 2.13
CA GLY A 126 16.19 -24.01 0.75
C GLY A 126 16.89 -22.81 0.11
N LEU A 127 16.27 -22.22 -0.92
CA LEU A 127 16.80 -21.05 -1.63
C LEU A 127 16.02 -19.79 -1.21
N SER A 128 16.71 -18.77 -0.72
CA SER A 128 16.10 -17.51 -0.29
C SER A 128 16.66 -16.31 -1.04
N ALA A 129 15.83 -15.30 -1.29
CA ALA A 129 16.25 -14.02 -1.88
C ALA A 129 15.28 -12.89 -1.50
N ASP A 130 15.82 -11.67 -1.48
CA ASP A 130 15.06 -10.43 -1.31
C ASP A 130 15.16 -9.56 -2.56
N PHE A 131 14.13 -8.77 -2.82
CA PHE A 131 14.01 -7.89 -3.98
C PHE A 131 13.46 -6.55 -3.51
N ASP A 132 14.16 -5.46 -3.83
CA ASP A 132 13.79 -4.12 -3.38
C ASP A 132 13.75 -3.15 -4.56
N THR A 133 12.71 -2.32 -4.62
CA THR A 133 12.64 -1.19 -5.56
C THR A 133 11.88 -0.02 -4.95
N VAL A 134 12.03 1.14 -5.58
CA VAL A 134 11.32 2.37 -5.23
C VAL A 134 10.55 2.83 -6.46
N VAL A 135 9.24 2.98 -6.32
CA VAL A 135 8.35 3.35 -7.42
C VAL A 135 7.48 4.56 -7.05
N ALA A 136 6.97 5.24 -8.06
CA ALA A 136 5.95 6.26 -7.84
C ALA A 136 4.59 5.60 -7.59
N GLY A 137 3.67 6.31 -6.91
CA GLY A 137 2.32 5.76 -6.64
C GLY A 137 1.56 5.40 -7.92
N ARG A 138 1.73 6.17 -9.00
CA ARG A 138 1.18 5.86 -10.33
C ARG A 138 1.63 4.53 -10.94
N ASP A 139 2.76 3.98 -10.49
CA ASP A 139 3.27 2.69 -10.98
C ASP A 139 2.60 1.52 -10.23
N LEU A 140 1.85 1.80 -9.16
CA LEU A 140 1.04 0.88 -8.36
C LEU A 140 -0.46 1.06 -8.58
N ASP A 141 -0.87 2.12 -9.30
CA ASP A 141 -2.27 2.40 -9.67
C ASP A 141 -2.64 1.54 -10.88
N GLU A 142 -3.38 0.47 -10.63
CA GLU A 142 -3.91 -0.42 -11.66
C GLU A 142 -5.27 0.09 -12.16
N ASP A 143 -6.06 0.70 -11.28
CA ASP A 143 -7.46 1.01 -11.54
C ASP A 143 -7.77 2.47 -11.25
N ARG A 144 -7.86 3.27 -12.32
CA ARG A 144 -8.03 4.72 -12.18
C ARG A 144 -9.32 5.09 -11.44
N GLY A 145 -9.18 5.45 -10.16
CA GLY A 145 -10.29 5.82 -9.28
C GLY A 145 -11.02 4.63 -8.64
N GLY A 146 -10.46 3.43 -8.77
CA GLY A 146 -10.88 2.20 -8.12
C GLY A 146 -10.11 1.94 -6.82
N ARG A 147 -10.17 0.69 -6.38
CA ARG A 147 -9.32 0.14 -5.33
C ARG A 147 -8.41 -0.80 -6.07
N ASP A 148 -7.10 -0.62 -5.99
CA ASP A 148 -6.20 -1.45 -6.77
C ASP A 148 -5.81 -2.71 -6.00
N GLU A 149 -5.56 -3.76 -6.77
CA GLU A 149 -5.20 -5.09 -6.31
C GLU A 149 -3.88 -5.51 -6.91
N ILE A 150 -2.86 -5.65 -6.08
CA ILE A 150 -1.49 -5.93 -6.53
C ILE A 150 -0.90 -7.15 -5.85
N PHE A 151 -0.13 -7.93 -6.60
CA PHE A 151 0.57 -9.10 -6.09
C PHE A 151 1.95 -9.23 -6.74
N ALA A 152 2.83 -10.02 -6.12
CA ALA A 152 4.12 -10.38 -6.66
C ALA A 152 4.04 -11.74 -7.35
N GLN A 153 4.61 -11.84 -8.54
CA GLN A 153 4.86 -13.09 -9.24
C GLN A 153 6.38 -13.30 -9.32
N VAL A 154 6.86 -14.40 -8.76
CA VAL A 154 8.28 -14.76 -8.76
C VAL A 154 8.47 -16.02 -9.59
N GLN A 155 9.36 -15.97 -10.56
CA GLN A 155 9.73 -17.10 -11.39
C GLN A 155 11.18 -17.50 -11.09
N LEU A 156 11.40 -18.80 -10.87
CA LEU A 156 12.72 -19.40 -10.77
C LEU A 156 13.16 -19.91 -12.15
N ILE A 157 14.37 -19.55 -12.56
CA ILE A 157 15.00 -19.89 -13.84
C ILE A 157 16.24 -20.71 -13.51
N ASP A 158 16.33 -21.88 -14.13
CA ASP A 158 17.52 -22.72 -14.14
C ASP A 158 18.62 -22.01 -14.94
N THR A 159 19.67 -21.58 -14.24
CA THR A 159 20.77 -20.77 -14.78
C THR A 159 21.68 -21.54 -15.73
N ASP A 160 21.72 -22.88 -15.64
CA ASP A 160 22.56 -23.72 -16.51
C ASP A 160 22.04 -23.76 -17.95
N ASN A 161 20.73 -23.77 -18.12
CA ASN A 161 20.07 -23.91 -19.42
C ASN A 161 19.20 -22.71 -19.81
N GLY A 162 18.98 -21.77 -18.89
CA GLY A 162 18.12 -20.60 -19.07
C GLY A 162 16.64 -20.96 -19.20
N GLU A 163 16.25 -22.20 -18.89
CA GLU A 163 14.87 -22.65 -18.90
C GLU A 163 14.20 -22.35 -17.56
N GLU A 164 12.89 -22.15 -17.59
CA GLU A 164 12.11 -22.01 -16.35
C GLU A 164 12.21 -23.31 -15.54
N ASP A 165 12.55 -23.22 -14.25
CA ASP A 165 12.42 -24.37 -13.36
C ASP A 165 10.93 -24.61 -13.12
N LYS A 166 10.36 -25.55 -13.90
CA LYS A 166 8.95 -25.97 -13.81
C LYS A 166 8.70 -26.92 -12.63
N GLY A 167 9.61 -26.98 -11.66
CA GLY A 167 9.39 -27.65 -10.38
C GLY A 167 8.09 -27.21 -9.71
N GLU A 168 7.73 -27.92 -8.63
CA GLU A 168 6.44 -27.72 -7.95
C GLU A 168 6.33 -26.30 -7.35
N GLY A 169 5.73 -25.38 -8.09
CA GLY A 169 5.33 -24.06 -7.57
C GLY A 169 5.75 -22.84 -8.38
N SER A 170 6.57 -22.95 -9.44
CA SER A 170 6.95 -21.82 -10.30
C SER A 170 5.90 -21.61 -11.43
N PRO A 171 5.40 -20.38 -11.65
CA PRO A 171 5.69 -19.16 -10.90
C PRO A 171 5.00 -19.14 -9.53
N PHE A 172 5.69 -18.61 -8.52
CA PHE A 172 5.18 -18.38 -7.17
C PHE A 172 4.40 -17.07 -7.12
N ILE A 173 3.18 -17.09 -6.59
CA ILE A 173 2.27 -15.93 -6.60
C ILE A 173 1.95 -15.54 -5.15
N SER A 174 2.22 -14.28 -4.78
CA SER A 174 1.92 -13.79 -3.44
C SER A 174 0.41 -13.61 -3.25
N HIS A 175 -0.01 -13.43 -2.00
CA HIS A 175 -1.35 -12.90 -1.76
C HIS A 175 -1.44 -11.44 -2.22
N GLN A 176 -2.63 -11.05 -2.67
CA GLN A 176 -2.95 -9.69 -3.07
C GLN A 176 -2.86 -8.73 -1.88
N ILE A 177 -2.27 -7.57 -2.13
CA ILE A 177 -2.41 -6.36 -1.34
C ILE A 177 -3.47 -5.49 -2.00
N PHE A 178 -4.33 -4.92 -1.17
CA PHE A 178 -5.34 -3.97 -1.62
C PHE A 178 -4.98 -2.57 -1.14
N GLY A 179 -5.14 -1.58 -2.00
CA GLY A 179 -4.79 -0.20 -1.69
C GLY A 179 -5.55 0.81 -2.53
N ASN A 180 -5.08 2.05 -2.43
CA ASN A 180 -5.45 3.16 -3.30
C ASN A 180 -4.19 4.01 -3.38
N TRP A 181 -3.36 3.73 -4.37
CA TRP A 181 -2.04 4.36 -4.51
C TRP A 181 -2.20 5.63 -5.34
N PRO A 182 -1.89 6.82 -4.78
CA PRO A 182 -2.16 8.08 -5.45
C PRO A 182 -1.21 8.32 -6.63
N PHE A 183 -1.75 8.93 -7.69
CA PHE A 183 -1.00 9.51 -8.83
C PHE A 183 -0.07 10.66 -8.43
#